data_AF-A0A958FY07-F1
#
_entry.id   AF-A0A958FY07-F1
#
_cell.length_a   1.000
_cell.length_b   1.000
_cell.length_c   1.000
_cell.angle_alpha   90.00
_cell.angle_beta   90.00
_cell.angle_gamma   90.00
#
_symmetry.space_group_name_H-M   'P 1'
#
loop_
_entity.id
_entity.type
_entity.pdbx_description
1 polymer ?
#
loop_
_entity_poly.entity_id
_entity_poly.type
_entity_poly.pdbx_seq_one_letter_code
_entity_poly.pdbx_strand_id
1 'polypeptide(L)' 'YIMGHCDERGSNEYNLALGESRARAVRDYLRKLGVPSNKMNTISYGEEKPAELGQGESAWAKNRRAEISVNN' A
#
# COMPACT_ATOMS: atom_id res chain seq x y z
N TYR A 1 4.45 10.11 -2.21
CA TYR A 1 4.59 8.81 -1.54
C TYR A 1 3.55 7.83 -2.07
N ILE A 2 3.95 6.58 -2.21
CA ILE A 2 3.09 5.45 -2.62
C ILE A 2 3.08 4.47 -1.46
N MET A 3 1.93 4.24 -0.85
CA MET A 3 1.81 3.55 0.43
C MET A 3 0.99 2.27 0.24
N GLY A 4 1.54 1.12 0.63
CA GLY A 4 0.86 -0.17 0.55
C GLY A 4 0.27 -0.59 1.89
N HIS A 5 -0.98 -1.06 1.86
CA HIS A 5 -1.74 -1.47 3.04
C HIS A 5 -2.29 -2.89 2.86
N CYS A 6 -2.50 -3.57 3.97
CA CYS A 6 -3.07 -4.92 4.08
C CYS A 6 -4.23 -4.94 5.06
N ASP A 7 -5.06 -5.98 4.96
CA ASP A 7 -5.93 -6.34 6.07
C ASP A 7 -5.14 -7.12 7.13
N GLU A 8 -5.74 -7.31 8.30
CA GLU A 8 -5.12 -7.88 9.52
C GLU A 8 -4.78 -9.38 9.44
N ARG A 9 -5.05 -10.05 8.31
CA ARG A 9 -4.87 -11.50 8.20
C ARG A 9 -3.42 -11.80 7.80
N GLY A 10 -2.75 -12.65 8.58
CA GLY A 10 -1.36 -13.04 8.38
C GLY A 10 -0.48 -12.57 9.54
N SER A 11 0.84 -12.71 9.40
CA SER A 11 1.78 -12.10 10.34
C SER A 11 2.09 -10.66 9.94
N ASN A 12 2.53 -9.84 10.89
CA ASN A 12 2.93 -8.46 10.61
C ASN A 12 4.06 -8.41 9.57
N GLU A 13 5.03 -9.32 9.62
CA GLU A 13 6.13 -9.39 8.65
C GLU A 13 5.62 -9.74 7.25
N TYR A 14 4.67 -10.68 7.16
CA TYR A 14 4.02 -11.01 5.90
C TYR A 14 3.27 -9.80 5.34
N ASN A 15 2.51 -9.11 6.18
CA ASN A 15 1.73 -7.94 5.75
C ASN A 15 2.63 -6.75 5.38
N LEU A 16 3.77 -6.55 6.05
CA LEU A 16 4.78 -5.58 5.65
C LEU A 16 5.38 -5.91 4.27
N ALA A 17 5.73 -7.17 4.01
CA ALA A 17 6.24 -7.58 2.71
C ALA A 17 5.18 -7.43 1.59
N LEU A 18 3.92 -7.81 1.88
CA LEU A 18 2.81 -7.70 0.94
C LEU A 18 2.47 -6.22 0.62
N GLY A 19 2.47 -5.36 1.63
CA GLY A 19 2.30 -3.91 1.45
C GLY A 19 3.40 -3.30 0.59
N GLU A 20 4.66 -3.68 0.81
CA GLU A 20 5.80 -3.22 -0.01
C GLU A 20 5.64 -3.67 -1.47
N SER A 21 5.20 -4.92 -1.69
CA SER A 21 4.91 -5.43 -3.04
C SER A 21 3.81 -4.63 -3.73
N ARG A 22 2.72 -4.29 -3.03
CA ARG A 22 1.63 -3.45 -3.55
C ARG A 22 2.13 -2.05 -3.93
N ALA A 23 2.92 -1.40 -3.06
CA ALA A 23 3.47 -0.07 -3.31
C ALA A 23 4.43 -0.07 -4.52
N ARG A 24 5.29 -1.08 -4.64
CA ARG A 24 6.19 -1.25 -5.79
C ARG A 24 5.45 -1.46 -7.10
N ALA A 25 4.38 -2.26 -7.11
CA ALA A 25 3.57 -2.47 -8.30
C ALA A 25 3.00 -1.15 -8.85
N VAL A 26 2.47 -0.28 -7.97
CA VAL A 26 1.97 1.04 -8.35
C VAL A 26 3.10 1.95 -8.84
N ARG A 27 4.24 2.00 -8.13
CA ARG A 27 5.42 2.77 -8.54
C ARG A 27 5.89 2.37 -9.94
N ASP A 28 5.98 1.07 -10.20
CA ASP A 28 6.46 0.54 -11.47
C ASP A 28 5.47 0.81 -12.60
N TYR A 29 4.16 0.81 -12.31
CA TYR A 29 3.14 1.25 -13.25
C TYR A 29 3.28 2.75 -13.58
N LEU A 30 3.41 3.63 -12.58
CA LEU A 30 3.61 5.07 -12.80
C LEU A 30 4.91 5.39 -13.55
N ARG A 31 5.98 4.63 -13.29
CA ARG A 31 7.23 4.73 -14.05
C ARG A 31 7.01 4.43 -15.53
N LYS A 32 6.22 3.41 -15.87
CA LYS A 32 5.87 3.08 -17.26
C LYS A 32 5.05 4.19 -17.94
N LEU A 33 4.29 4.96 -17.17
CA LEU A 33 3.57 6.14 -17.64
C LEU A 33 4.45 7.41 -17.72
N GLY A 34 5.74 7.32 -17.39
CA GLY A 34 6.69 8.41 -17.53
C GLY A 34 6.93 9.22 -16.25
N VAL A 35 6.38 8.83 -15.10
CA VAL A 35 6.68 9.51 -13.83
C VAL A 35 8.14 9.22 -13.42
N PRO A 36 8.98 10.26 -13.21
CA PRO A 36 10.37 10.05 -12.81
C PRO A 36 10.48 9.33 -11.46
N SER A 37 11.37 8.32 -11.37
CA SER A 37 11.52 7.52 -10.14
C SER A 37 11.97 8.35 -8.93
N ASN A 38 12.75 9.41 -9.13
CA ASN A 38 13.17 10.33 -8.07
C ASN A 38 12.02 11.19 -7.49
N LYS A 39 10.83 11.16 -8.09
CA LYS A 39 9.60 11.79 -7.56
C LYS A 39 8.73 10.81 -6.77
N MET A 40 9.11 9.54 -6.69
CA MET A 40 8.29 8.47 -6.12
C MET A 40 9.04 7.71 -5.02
N ASN A 41 8.60 7.89 -3.79
CA ASN A 41 9.02 7.07 -2.64
C ASN A 41 7.91 6.07 -2.29
N THR A 42 8.29 4.84 -1.93
CA THR A 42 7.37 3.80 -1.45
C THR A 42 7.46 3.63 0.06
N ILE A 43 6.33 3.28 0.70
CA ILE A 43 6.25 2.90 2.11
C ILE A 43 5.30 1.70 2.20
N SER A 44 5.61 0.75 3.08
CA SER A 44 4.66 -0.29 3.48
C SER A 44 4.18 -0.02 4.89
N TYR A 45 2.86 0.02 5.06
CA TYR A 45 2.26 0.05 6.39
C TYR A 45 1.78 -1.33 6.85
N GLY A 46 1.81 -2.34 5.97
CA GLY A 46 1.15 -3.61 6.26
C GLY A 46 -0.28 -3.38 6.76
N GLU A 47 -0.62 -3.96 7.90
CA GLU A 47 -1.93 -3.82 8.55
C GLU A 47 -2.03 -2.63 9.52
N GLU A 48 -0.94 -1.91 9.78
CA GLU A 48 -0.82 -0.90 10.86
C GLU A 48 -1.63 0.39 10.62
N LYS A 49 -2.12 0.60 9.38
CA LYS A 49 -2.90 1.78 8.97
C LYS A 49 -4.18 1.37 8.24
N PRO A 50 -5.16 0.76 8.95
CA PRO A 50 -6.43 0.37 8.36
C PRO A 50 -7.22 1.61 7.92
N ALA A 51 -7.89 1.52 6.77
CA ALA A 51 -8.88 2.51 6.35
C ALA A 51 -10.21 2.29 7.07
N GLU A 52 -10.53 1.03 7.36
CA GLU A 52 -11.72 0.63 8.12
C GLU A 52 -11.32 -0.31 9.24
N LEU A 53 -11.71 0.02 10.47
CA LEU A 53 -11.56 -0.87 11.61
C LEU A 53 -12.63 -1.97 11.56
N GLY A 54 -12.27 -3.16 12.04
CA GLY A 54 -13.18 -4.30 12.15
C GLY A 54 -12.78 -5.46 11.27
N GLN A 55 -13.56 -6.55 11.40
CA GLN A 55 -13.29 -7.82 10.75
C GLN A 55 -14.35 -8.12 9.68
N GLY A 56 -13.98 -8.97 8.73
CA GLY A 56 -14.85 -9.41 7.65
C GLY A 56 -14.62 -8.69 6.33
N GLU A 57 -15.20 -9.23 5.26
CA GLU A 57 -14.82 -8.87 3.90
C GLU A 57 -15.08 -7.40 3.56
N SER A 58 -16.09 -6.78 4.18
CA SER A 58 -16.37 -5.34 4.01
C SER A 58 -15.21 -4.44 4.45
N ALA A 59 -14.61 -4.73 5.61
CA ALA A 59 -13.46 -3.99 6.13
C ALA A 59 -12.17 -4.39 5.39
N TRP A 60 -11.96 -5.69 5.20
CA TRP A 60 -10.75 -6.21 4.55
C TRP A 60 -10.59 -5.70 3.12
N ALA A 61 -11.67 -5.62 2.34
CA ALA A 61 -11.64 -5.08 0.98
C ALA A 61 -11.16 -3.62 0.93
N LYS A 62 -11.55 -2.80 1.92
CA LYS A 62 -11.09 -1.41 2.05
C LYS A 62 -9.63 -1.33 2.50
N ASN A 63 -9.19 -2.28 3.33
CA ASN A 63 -7.83 -2.28 3.87
C ASN A 63 -6.77 -2.80 2.89
N ARG A 64 -7.13 -3.72 1.97
CA ARG A 64 -6.24 -4.18 0.88
C ARG A 64 -6.11 -3.15 -0.23
N ARG A 65 -5.28 -2.12 -0.03
CA ARG A 65 -5.15 -1.00 -0.98
C ARG A 65 -3.71 -0.49 -1.15
N ALA A 66 -3.54 0.38 -2.13
CA ALA A 66 -2.39 1.26 -2.25
C ALA A 66 -2.87 2.71 -2.38
N GLU A 67 -2.23 3.63 -1.66
CA GLU A 67 -2.54 5.06 -1.66
C GLU A 67 -1.41 5.87 -2.29
N ILE A 68 -1.76 6.93 -3.01
CA ILE A 68 -0.80 7.89 -3.58
C ILE A 68 -1.04 9.24 -2.91
N SER A 69 -0.01 9.77 -2.27
CA SER A 69 0.00 11.15 -1.74
C SER A 69 1.06 11.97 -2.47
N VAL A 70 0.67 13.14 -2.96
CA VAL A 70 1.54 14.09 -3.66
C VAL A 70 1.77 15.28 -2.74
N ASN A 71 3.03 15.60 -2.47
CA ASN A 71 3.38 16.80 -1.71
C ASN A 71 3.42 17.98 -2.69
N ASN A 72 2.78 19.08 -2.31
CA ASN A 72 2.92 20.37 -3.00
C ASN A 72 4.28 21.00 -2.71
#